data_AF-A0A8H7NJY5-F1
#
_entry.id   AF-A0A8H7NJY5-F1
#
_cell.length_a   1.000
_cell.length_b   1.000
_cell.length_c   1.000
_cell.angle_alpha   90.00
_cell.angle_beta   90.00
_cell.angle_gamma   90.00
#
_symmetry.space_group_name_H-M   'P 1'
#
loop_
_entity.id
_entity.type
_entity.pdbx_description
1 polymer ?
#
loop_
_entity_poly.entity_id
_entity_poly.type
_entity_poly.pdbx_seq_one_letter_code
_entity_poly.pdbx_strand_id
1 'polypeptide(L)'
;MSDMKATVEPTSKGFSVCGYEKIEYDFEFLDGVLDPAKPQLAECYQRWKRCLAIMDMNMFELYGDQMQRYFDHYGIDLKVHQTKVGEKAKNMDTLLGIVDSMNEFGVYRKEPVLVFGGGLVTDVAGFACAAYRRNTNFIRIPTTVIGLIDASVSIKVAVNYGNYKNRLGAYHAPIHTFLDFTFLRTLPVAQIRNGFAELIKISSCADKTTFDLLDAYCEDLIATGFGRADGSPDDLKKAADRICRAGIHEMLKLETPNLHEIMLDRIIAYGHTWSPSTS
;
A
#
# COMPACT_ATOMS: atom_id res chain seq x y z
N MET A 1 13.29 25.26 0.18
CA MET A 1 13.01 24.45 1.38
C MET A 1 13.79 24.94 2.61
N SER A 2 13.99 26.26 2.79
CA SER A 2 14.99 26.80 3.73
C SER A 2 14.45 27.21 5.12
N ASP A 3 13.13 27.32 5.33
CA ASP A 3 12.64 28.09 6.48
C ASP A 3 11.86 27.29 7.55
N MET A 4 11.84 25.96 7.49
CA MET A 4 11.27 25.14 8.56
C MET A 4 12.26 25.00 9.73
N LYS A 5 12.34 26.01 10.58
CA LYS A 5 13.16 25.99 11.80
C LYS A 5 12.29 25.67 13.01
N ALA A 6 12.55 24.53 13.66
CA ALA A 6 11.92 24.21 14.93
C ALA A 6 12.35 25.22 16.03
N THR A 7 11.43 25.58 16.92
CA THR A 7 11.66 26.56 18.00
C THR A 7 11.19 26.04 19.35
N VAL A 8 11.84 26.52 20.40
CA VAL A 8 11.43 26.36 21.80
C VAL A 8 11.58 27.71 22.50
N GLU A 9 10.50 28.24 23.06
CA GLU A 9 10.47 29.57 23.66
C GLU A 9 9.89 29.49 25.09
N PRO A 10 10.55 30.07 26.11
CA PRO A 10 9.98 30.16 27.45
C PRO A 10 8.75 31.10 27.45
N THR A 11 7.74 30.75 28.22
CA THR A 11 6.53 31.56 28.47
C THR A 11 6.41 31.88 29.96
N SER A 12 5.47 32.75 30.34
CA SER A 12 5.23 33.07 31.76
C SER A 12 4.80 31.88 32.63
N LYS A 13 4.40 30.75 32.03
CA LYS A 13 3.93 29.54 32.73
C LYS A 13 4.60 28.24 32.26
N GLY A 14 5.62 28.29 31.40
CA GLY A 14 6.25 27.08 30.85
C GLY A 14 7.03 27.34 29.57
N PHE A 15 6.81 26.50 28.54
CA PHE A 15 7.51 26.59 27.25
C PHE A 15 6.53 26.38 26.09
N SER A 16 6.74 27.09 24.99
CA SER A 16 6.09 26.86 23.69
C SER A 16 7.06 26.13 22.77
N VAL A 17 6.59 25.09 22.08
CA VAL A 17 7.41 24.29 21.15
C VAL A 17 6.73 24.26 19.80
N CYS A 18 7.47 24.59 18.75
CA CYS A 18 7.04 24.43 17.36
C CYS A 18 8.04 23.52 16.65
N GLY A 19 7.58 22.39 16.12
CA GLY A 19 8.39 21.43 15.39
C GLY A 19 7.83 21.19 14.00
N TYR A 20 8.69 20.74 13.09
CA TYR A 20 8.32 20.35 11.73
C TYR A 20 8.93 18.99 11.43
N GLU A 21 8.15 18.11 10.82
CA GLU A 21 8.60 16.79 10.35
C GLU A 21 8.29 16.69 8.86
N LYS A 22 9.25 16.19 8.08
CA LYS A 22 9.06 15.99 6.64
C LYS A 22 8.34 14.67 6.40
N ILE A 23 7.27 14.70 5.59
CA ILE A 23 6.64 13.51 5.03
C ILE A 23 6.96 13.50 3.53
N GLU A 24 7.60 12.45 3.06
CA GLU A 24 8.01 12.26 1.67
C GLU A 24 8.01 10.77 1.35
N TYR A 25 7.42 10.42 0.21
CA TYR A 25 7.27 9.05 -0.25
C TYR A 25 6.95 9.04 -1.75
N ASP A 26 7.38 8.00 -2.44
CA ASP A 26 7.27 7.89 -3.89
C ASP A 26 6.46 6.68 -4.34
N PHE A 27 5.93 6.78 -5.56
CA PHE A 27 5.26 5.70 -6.28
C PHE A 27 5.97 5.44 -7.60
N GLU A 28 6.22 4.18 -7.91
CA GLU A 28 6.82 3.79 -9.19
C GLU A 28 5.94 2.75 -9.88
N PHE A 29 5.50 3.06 -11.09
CA PHE A 29 4.84 2.09 -11.96
C PHE A 29 5.88 1.18 -12.60
N LEU A 30 5.87 -0.10 -12.23
CA LEU A 30 6.88 -1.07 -12.66
C LEU A 30 6.23 -2.43 -12.92
N ASP A 31 5.99 -2.74 -14.19
CA ASP A 31 5.51 -4.06 -14.59
C ASP A 31 6.63 -5.10 -14.36
N GLY A 32 6.37 -6.13 -13.56
CA GLY A 32 7.32 -7.21 -13.26
C GLY A 32 8.40 -6.83 -12.23
N VAL A 33 8.03 -6.32 -11.06
CA VAL A 33 8.98 -5.89 -10.01
C VAL A 33 9.90 -7.01 -9.51
N LEU A 34 9.53 -8.28 -9.70
CA LEU A 34 10.32 -9.48 -9.37
C LEU A 34 11.07 -10.07 -10.58
N ASP A 35 11.24 -9.31 -11.65
CA ASP A 35 12.02 -9.68 -12.83
C ASP A 35 13.51 -9.35 -12.57
N PRO A 36 14.44 -10.32 -12.61
CA PRO A 36 15.88 -10.07 -12.40
C PRO A 36 16.53 -9.07 -13.37
N ALA A 37 15.86 -8.70 -14.47
CA ALA A 37 16.32 -7.62 -15.34
C ALA A 37 16.00 -6.20 -14.79
N LYS A 38 15.18 -6.10 -13.73
CA LYS A 38 14.68 -4.84 -13.15
C LYS A 38 15.24 -4.63 -11.75
N PRO A 39 16.31 -3.82 -11.59
CA PRO A 39 17.05 -3.71 -10.33
C PRO A 39 16.38 -2.85 -9.26
N GLN A 40 15.28 -2.15 -9.57
CA GLN A 40 14.76 -1.08 -8.70
C GLN A 40 14.39 -1.53 -7.29
N LEU A 41 13.79 -2.72 -7.14
CA LEU A 41 13.53 -3.28 -5.81
C LEU A 41 14.83 -3.66 -5.10
N ALA A 42 15.76 -4.33 -5.78
CA ALA A 42 17.05 -4.73 -5.22
C ALA A 42 17.90 -3.52 -4.79
N GLU A 43 17.87 -2.41 -5.53
CA GLU A 43 18.59 -1.17 -5.20
C GLU A 43 18.20 -0.63 -3.83
N CYS A 44 16.94 -0.77 -3.43
CA CYS A 44 16.45 -0.39 -2.10
C CYS A 44 17.08 -1.22 -0.96
N TYR A 45 17.52 -2.44 -1.27
CA TYR A 45 18.07 -3.42 -0.31
C TYR A 45 19.58 -3.63 -0.44
N GLN A 46 20.21 -3.13 -1.50
CA GLN A 46 21.62 -3.38 -1.82
C GLN A 46 22.60 -2.97 -0.72
N ARG A 47 22.31 -1.88 0.00
CA ARG A 47 23.13 -1.43 1.14
C ARG A 47 22.99 -2.31 2.39
N TRP A 48 21.86 -3.01 2.52
CA TRP A 48 21.54 -3.84 3.68
C TRP A 48 22.00 -5.29 3.50
N LYS A 49 22.04 -5.75 2.24
CA LYS A 49 22.38 -7.15 1.85
C LYS A 49 21.44 -8.21 2.40
N ARG A 50 20.31 -7.78 2.95
CA ARG A 50 19.24 -8.63 3.46
C ARG A 50 17.89 -7.92 3.35
N CYS A 51 16.82 -8.69 3.35
CA CYS A 51 15.44 -8.22 3.28
C CYS A 51 14.55 -9.08 4.19
N LEU A 52 13.78 -8.44 5.07
CA LEU A 52 12.63 -9.06 5.72
C LEU A 52 11.38 -8.69 4.93
N ALA A 53 10.74 -9.68 4.31
CA ALA A 53 9.49 -9.53 3.60
C ALA A 53 8.32 -10.05 4.42
N ILE A 54 7.30 -9.21 4.62
CA ILE A 54 5.99 -9.60 5.13
C ILE A 54 5.10 -9.85 3.92
N MET A 55 4.73 -11.11 3.69
CA MET A 55 4.08 -11.55 2.46
C MET A 55 2.74 -12.21 2.74
N ASP A 56 1.73 -11.84 1.95
CA ASP A 56 0.44 -12.56 1.90
C ASP A 56 0.69 -14.04 1.58
N MET A 57 0.07 -14.96 2.33
CA MET A 57 0.30 -16.40 2.18
C MET A 57 -0.05 -16.93 0.79
N ASN A 58 -1.14 -16.47 0.16
CA ASN A 58 -1.50 -16.89 -1.20
C ASN A 58 -0.48 -16.36 -2.21
N MET A 59 0.00 -15.13 -2.00
CA MET A 59 1.06 -14.58 -2.84
C MET A 59 2.38 -15.31 -2.67
N PHE A 60 2.70 -15.77 -1.45
CA PHE A 60 3.90 -16.58 -1.21
C PHE A 60 3.83 -17.90 -1.96
N GLU A 61 2.68 -18.58 -1.96
CA GLU A 61 2.48 -19.81 -2.73
C GLU A 61 2.68 -19.61 -4.24
N LEU A 62 2.25 -18.46 -4.78
CA LEU A 62 2.32 -18.17 -6.21
C LEU A 62 3.67 -17.58 -6.65
N TYR A 63 4.29 -16.74 -5.81
CA TYR A 63 5.42 -15.89 -6.19
C TYR A 63 6.63 -15.98 -5.25
N GLY A 64 6.57 -16.78 -4.18
CA GLY A 64 7.67 -16.95 -3.22
C GLY A 64 8.97 -17.40 -3.89
N ASP A 65 8.91 -18.41 -4.76
CA ASP A 65 10.06 -18.90 -5.53
C ASP A 65 10.59 -17.85 -6.53
N GLN A 66 9.72 -17.01 -7.08
CA GLN A 66 10.16 -15.92 -7.95
C GLN A 66 10.87 -14.82 -7.15
N MET A 67 10.32 -14.45 -5.99
CA MET A 67 10.91 -13.47 -5.08
C MET A 67 12.28 -13.95 -4.58
N GLN A 68 12.40 -15.21 -4.16
CA GLN A 68 13.67 -15.78 -3.74
C GLN A 68 14.72 -15.71 -4.85
N ARG A 69 14.39 -16.15 -6.07
CA ARG A 69 15.29 -16.06 -7.23
C ARG A 69 15.70 -14.63 -7.57
N TYR A 70 14.79 -13.66 -7.43
CA TYR A 70 15.10 -12.25 -7.62
C TYR A 70 16.15 -11.77 -6.62
N PHE A 71 15.95 -12.01 -5.33
CA PHE A 71 16.89 -11.59 -4.29
C PHE A 71 18.23 -12.35 -4.36
N ASP A 72 18.22 -13.65 -4.69
CA ASP A 72 19.43 -14.45 -4.93
C ASP A 72 20.26 -13.88 -6.10
N HIS A 73 19.61 -13.48 -7.20
CA HIS A 73 20.29 -12.88 -8.36
C HIS A 73 21.11 -11.64 -7.98
N TYR A 74 20.60 -10.83 -7.04
CA TYR A 74 21.28 -9.62 -6.56
C TYR A 74 22.17 -9.86 -5.33
N GLY A 75 22.26 -11.10 -4.83
CA GLY A 75 23.05 -11.44 -3.65
C GLY A 75 22.56 -10.75 -2.38
N ILE A 76 21.24 -10.79 -2.15
CA ILE A 76 20.57 -10.20 -0.99
C ILE A 76 19.83 -11.34 -0.25
N ASP A 77 20.11 -11.52 1.03
CA ASP A 77 19.48 -12.58 1.82
C ASP A 77 18.00 -12.27 2.10
N LEU A 78 17.09 -13.12 1.65
CA LEU A 78 15.65 -12.97 1.87
C LEU A 78 15.17 -13.80 3.06
N LYS A 79 14.48 -13.18 4.02
CA LYS A 79 13.64 -13.86 5.01
C LYS A 79 12.18 -13.46 4.80
N VAL A 80 11.29 -14.44 4.74
CA VAL A 80 9.85 -14.20 4.55
C VAL A 80 9.07 -14.54 5.81
N HIS A 81 8.28 -13.60 6.29
CA HIS A 81 7.18 -13.83 7.23
C HIS A 81 5.88 -13.93 6.43
N GLN A 82 5.24 -15.09 6.45
CA GLN A 82 3.95 -15.29 5.82
C GLN A 82 2.84 -14.82 6.77
N THR A 83 1.96 -13.95 6.28
CA THR A 83 0.84 -13.44 7.07
C THR A 83 -0.49 -14.03 6.61
N LYS A 84 -1.41 -14.19 7.56
CA LYS A 84 -2.75 -14.71 7.32
C LYS A 84 -3.57 -13.72 6.51
N VAL A 85 -4.45 -14.25 5.66
CA VAL A 85 -5.29 -13.47 4.75
C VAL A 85 -6.71 -13.30 5.33
N GLY A 86 -7.36 -12.18 5.00
CA GLY A 86 -8.78 -11.94 5.26
C GLY A 86 -9.07 -11.15 6.53
N GLU A 87 -10.24 -10.50 6.58
CA GLU A 87 -10.56 -9.44 7.55
C GLU A 87 -10.42 -9.84 9.02
N LYS A 88 -10.67 -11.12 9.35
CA LYS A 88 -10.48 -11.64 10.71
C LYS A 88 -9.03 -11.62 11.17
N ALA A 89 -8.07 -11.68 10.24
CA ALA A 89 -6.65 -11.57 10.51
C ALA A 89 -6.18 -10.11 10.68
N LYS A 90 -7.04 -9.12 10.41
CA LYS A 90 -6.73 -7.70 10.59
C LYS A 90 -6.85 -7.28 12.05
N ASN A 91 -5.99 -7.83 12.91
CA ASN A 91 -6.07 -7.68 14.37
C ASN A 91 -4.69 -7.50 15.00
N MET A 92 -4.67 -7.26 16.32
CA MET A 92 -3.45 -7.06 17.09
C MET A 92 -2.55 -8.31 17.14
N ASP A 93 -3.09 -9.52 17.13
CA ASP A 93 -2.29 -10.75 17.20
C ASP A 93 -1.44 -10.93 15.94
N THR A 94 -2.02 -10.67 14.76
CA THR A 94 -1.27 -10.68 13.49
C THR A 94 -0.18 -9.60 13.48
N LEU A 95 -0.50 -8.41 13.98
CA LEU A 95 0.48 -7.32 14.12
C LEU A 95 1.66 -7.75 15.02
N LEU A 96 1.36 -8.37 16.17
CA LEU A 96 2.40 -8.81 17.11
C LEU A 96 3.26 -9.93 16.52
N GLY A 97 2.69 -10.87 15.75
CA GLY A 97 3.47 -11.89 15.04
C GLY A 97 4.45 -11.30 14.01
N ILE A 98 4.08 -10.19 13.35
CA ILE A 98 4.99 -9.44 12.48
C ILE A 98 6.09 -8.78 13.32
N VAL A 99 5.75 -8.14 14.45
CA VAL A 99 6.72 -7.53 15.38
C VAL A 99 7.72 -8.56 15.91
N ASP A 100 7.28 -9.78 16.23
CA ASP A 100 8.16 -10.86 16.66
C ASP A 100 9.17 -11.23 15.57
N SER A 101 8.73 -11.27 14.31
CA SER A 101 9.63 -11.52 13.18
C SER A 101 10.61 -10.38 12.93
N MET A 102 10.18 -9.13 13.14
CA MET A 102 11.06 -7.96 13.10
C MET A 102 12.13 -8.00 14.21
N ASN A 103 11.76 -8.48 15.41
CA ASN A 103 12.70 -8.70 16.51
C ASN A 103 13.70 -9.80 16.19
N GLU A 104 13.22 -10.95 15.71
CA GLU A 104 14.07 -12.10 15.38
C GLU A 104 15.04 -11.78 14.23
N PHE A 105 14.59 -11.04 13.21
CA PHE A 105 15.45 -10.58 12.12
C PHE A 105 16.45 -9.50 12.57
N GLY A 106 16.13 -8.79 13.66
CA GLY A 106 16.94 -7.68 14.17
C GLY A 106 16.91 -6.48 13.23
N VAL A 107 15.71 -6.02 12.83
CA VAL A 107 15.53 -4.88 11.92
C VAL A 107 16.24 -3.63 12.46
N TYR A 108 17.14 -3.05 11.67
CA TYR A 108 17.80 -1.79 12.04
C TYR A 108 16.83 -0.60 11.91
N ARG A 109 17.06 0.48 12.66
CA ARG A 109 16.12 1.60 12.76
C ARG A 109 15.71 2.24 11.42
N LYS A 110 16.59 2.24 10.42
CA LYS A 110 16.32 2.81 9.07
C LYS A 110 16.19 1.75 7.98
N GLU A 111 16.35 0.47 8.33
CA GLU A 111 16.22 -0.66 7.39
C GLU A 111 14.74 -0.84 7.05
N PRO A 112 14.37 -0.79 5.76
CA PRO A 112 12.98 -0.91 5.37
C PRO A 112 12.51 -2.37 5.42
N VAL A 113 11.34 -2.62 5.99
CA VAL A 113 10.64 -3.90 5.83
C VAL A 113 9.96 -3.92 4.46
N LEU A 114 10.04 -5.03 3.71
CA LEU A 114 9.27 -5.21 2.48
C LEU A 114 7.87 -5.70 2.83
N VAL A 115 6.83 -5.06 2.31
CA VAL A 115 5.44 -5.47 2.53
C VAL A 115 4.80 -5.81 1.18
N PHE A 116 4.45 -7.07 0.99
CA PHE A 116 3.99 -7.63 -0.28
C PHE A 116 2.62 -8.30 -0.12
N GLY A 117 1.56 -7.66 -0.61
CA GLY A 117 0.20 -8.20 -0.44
C GLY A 117 -0.92 -7.21 -0.74
N GLY A 118 -2.16 -7.59 -0.42
CA GLY A 118 -3.32 -6.71 -0.58
C GLY A 118 -3.42 -5.64 0.52
N GLY A 119 -4.50 -4.82 0.45
CA GLY A 119 -4.74 -3.72 1.39
C GLY A 119 -4.69 -4.11 2.87
N LEU A 120 -5.18 -5.32 3.19
CA LEU A 120 -5.11 -5.84 4.56
C LEU A 120 -3.68 -6.05 5.04
N VAL A 121 -2.84 -6.71 4.25
CA VAL A 121 -1.44 -6.97 4.62
C VAL A 121 -0.68 -5.66 4.73
N THR A 122 -0.90 -4.72 3.81
CA THR A 122 -0.25 -3.41 3.85
C THR A 122 -0.66 -2.60 5.08
N ASP A 123 -1.92 -2.69 5.52
CA ASP A 123 -2.39 -2.00 6.72
C ASP A 123 -1.77 -2.57 7.99
N VAL A 124 -1.82 -3.90 8.17
CA VAL A 124 -1.34 -4.54 9.41
C VAL A 124 0.18 -4.42 9.51
N ALA A 125 0.91 -4.72 8.43
CA ALA A 125 2.36 -4.64 8.43
C ALA A 125 2.85 -3.18 8.47
N GLY A 126 2.16 -2.26 7.79
CA GLY A 126 2.43 -0.83 7.88
C GLY A 126 2.25 -0.30 9.30
N PHE A 127 1.20 -0.75 10.01
CA PHE A 127 0.99 -0.35 11.41
C PHE A 127 2.03 -0.99 12.35
N ALA A 128 2.43 -2.24 12.09
CA ALA A 128 3.57 -2.86 12.79
C ALA A 128 4.84 -2.01 12.63
N CYS A 129 5.14 -1.54 11.41
CA CYS A 129 6.29 -0.68 11.12
C CYS A 129 6.18 0.70 11.80
N ALA A 130 4.99 1.28 11.86
CA ALA A 130 4.74 2.54 12.57
C ALA A 130 5.01 2.40 14.08
N ALA A 131 4.56 1.29 14.68
CA ALA A 131 4.74 1.03 16.10
C ALA A 131 6.18 0.59 16.44
N TYR A 132 6.84 -0.17 15.56
CA TYR A 132 8.17 -0.72 15.82
C TYR A 132 9.21 0.38 15.95
N ARG A 133 9.85 0.44 17.13
CA ARG A 133 10.80 1.50 17.51
C ARG A 133 10.28 2.92 17.26
N ARG A 134 8.94 3.08 17.35
CA ARG A 134 8.17 4.32 17.16
C ARG A 134 8.16 4.90 15.73
N ASN A 135 8.94 4.34 14.81
CA ASN A 135 8.95 4.66 13.38
C ASN A 135 10.00 3.75 12.71
N THR A 136 9.56 2.79 11.91
CA THR A 136 10.42 1.96 11.06
C THR A 136 10.00 2.11 9.61
N ASN A 137 10.98 2.28 8.73
CA ASN A 137 10.75 2.42 7.29
C ASN A 137 10.15 1.12 6.71
N PHE A 138 9.39 1.25 5.64
CA PHE A 138 8.90 0.10 4.88
C PHE A 138 8.65 0.46 3.42
N ILE A 139 8.65 -0.56 2.56
CA ILE A 139 8.34 -0.46 1.13
C ILE A 139 7.10 -1.30 0.86
N ARG A 140 6.18 -0.80 0.02
CA ARG A 140 4.97 -1.52 -0.37
C ARG A 140 5.05 -2.07 -1.79
N ILE A 141 4.57 -3.29 -1.97
CA ILE A 141 4.22 -3.89 -3.26
C ILE A 141 2.79 -4.41 -3.14
N PRO A 142 1.78 -3.57 -3.43
CA PRO A 142 0.39 -4.00 -3.44
C PRO A 142 0.11 -5.03 -4.54
N THR A 143 -0.68 -6.06 -4.23
CA THR A 143 -0.97 -7.18 -5.15
C THR A 143 -2.45 -7.33 -5.50
N THR A 144 -3.29 -6.42 -5.00
CA THR A 144 -4.75 -6.40 -5.24
C THR A 144 -5.14 -5.08 -5.85
N VAL A 145 -6.29 -5.00 -6.54
CA VAL A 145 -6.79 -3.73 -7.09
C VAL A 145 -6.92 -2.67 -6.00
N ILE A 146 -7.58 -3.00 -4.88
CA ILE A 146 -7.68 -2.10 -3.70
C ILE A 146 -6.30 -1.65 -3.23
N GLY A 147 -5.35 -2.59 -3.12
CA GLY A 147 -3.97 -2.26 -2.75
C GLY A 147 -3.35 -1.24 -3.70
N LEU A 148 -3.45 -1.48 -5.01
CA LEU A 148 -2.78 -0.70 -6.05
C LEU A 148 -3.36 0.72 -6.19
N ILE A 149 -4.66 0.90 -6.00
CA ILE A 149 -5.35 2.16 -6.33
C ILE A 149 -5.93 2.92 -5.13
N ASP A 150 -6.03 2.30 -3.95
CA ASP A 150 -6.59 2.93 -2.74
C ASP A 150 -5.68 2.74 -1.51
N ALA A 151 -5.63 1.52 -0.96
CA ALA A 151 -5.00 1.26 0.33
C ALA A 151 -3.50 1.59 0.34
N SER A 152 -2.77 1.31 -0.75
CA SER A 152 -1.35 1.68 -0.84
C SER A 152 -1.11 3.09 -1.39
N VAL A 153 -2.15 3.81 -1.81
CA VAL A 153 -2.06 5.23 -2.16
C VAL A 153 -2.11 6.08 -0.88
N SER A 154 -2.90 5.66 0.09
CA SER A 154 -2.97 6.30 1.40
C SER A 154 -1.75 5.97 2.29
N ILE A 155 -1.52 6.82 3.31
CA ILE A 155 -0.56 6.55 4.40
C ILE A 155 -1.23 6.00 5.67
N LYS A 156 -2.55 5.77 5.62
CA LYS A 156 -3.31 5.17 6.71
C LYS A 156 -2.99 3.70 6.81
N VAL A 157 -2.68 3.26 8.03
CA VAL A 157 -2.41 1.87 8.36
C VAL A 157 -3.14 1.53 9.65
N ALA A 158 -3.77 0.36 9.74
CA ALA A 158 -4.63 0.06 10.87
C ALA A 158 -4.87 -1.44 11.09
N VAL A 159 -5.35 -1.75 12.29
CA VAL A 159 -5.98 -3.02 12.66
C VAL A 159 -7.38 -2.78 13.23
N ASN A 160 -8.21 -3.81 13.18
CA ASN A 160 -9.51 -3.82 13.84
C ASN A 160 -9.33 -4.09 15.34
N TYR A 161 -10.26 -3.57 16.15
CA TYR A 161 -10.28 -3.84 17.60
C TYR A 161 -11.72 -4.05 18.09
N GLY A 162 -11.99 -5.22 18.67
CA GLY A 162 -13.36 -5.66 18.96
C GLY A 162 -14.18 -5.73 17.67
N ASN A 163 -15.37 -5.12 17.67
CA ASN A 163 -16.26 -5.04 16.51
C ASN A 163 -16.04 -3.75 15.67
N TYR A 164 -14.94 -3.04 15.89
CA TYR A 164 -14.68 -1.75 15.22
C TYR A 164 -13.57 -1.88 14.18
N LYS A 165 -13.92 -1.54 12.94
CA LYS A 165 -12.98 -1.52 11.82
C LYS A 165 -11.97 -0.39 11.96
N ASN A 166 -10.72 -0.66 11.60
CA ASN A 166 -9.61 0.30 11.54
C ASN A 166 -9.47 1.19 12.78
N ARG A 167 -9.80 0.66 13.97
CA ARG A 167 -9.89 1.45 15.20
C ARG A 167 -8.53 1.84 15.77
N LEU A 168 -7.51 1.01 15.57
CA LEU A 168 -6.15 1.25 16.03
C LEU A 168 -5.26 1.39 14.80
N GLY A 169 -4.49 2.47 14.70
CA GLY A 169 -3.70 2.72 13.51
C GLY A 169 -2.78 3.93 13.62
N ALA A 170 -2.19 4.30 12.50
CA ALA A 170 -1.31 5.43 12.34
C ALA A 170 -1.43 6.04 10.93
N TYR A 171 -0.94 7.28 10.79
CA TYR A 171 -0.57 7.86 9.52
C TYR A 171 0.93 7.63 9.34
N HIS A 172 1.31 6.60 8.59
CA HIS A 172 2.70 6.17 8.44
C HIS A 172 2.99 5.86 6.97
N ALA A 173 3.71 6.77 6.32
CA ALA A 173 4.04 6.63 4.90
C ALA A 173 5.12 5.55 4.69
N PRO A 174 5.00 4.71 3.64
CA PRO A 174 6.14 3.93 3.19
C PRO A 174 7.21 4.88 2.64
N ILE A 175 8.45 4.42 2.51
CA ILE A 175 9.46 5.21 1.79
C ILE A 175 9.28 5.10 0.27
N HIS A 176 8.70 3.99 -0.22
CA HIS A 176 8.44 3.74 -1.64
C HIS A 176 7.30 2.75 -1.84
N THR A 177 6.54 2.90 -2.91
CA THR A 177 5.49 1.96 -3.33
C THR A 177 5.68 1.55 -4.79
N PHE A 178 5.94 0.27 -5.05
CA PHE A 178 5.99 -0.27 -6.42
C PHE A 178 4.60 -0.72 -6.86
N LEU A 179 4.12 -0.14 -7.95
CA LEU A 179 2.82 -0.42 -8.55
C LEU A 179 3.01 -1.35 -9.75
N ASP A 180 2.97 -2.66 -9.48
CA ASP A 180 3.04 -3.71 -10.49
C ASP A 180 1.65 -4.30 -10.72
N PHE A 181 1.01 -3.87 -11.80
CA PHE A 181 -0.34 -4.33 -12.13
C PHE A 181 -0.35 -5.77 -12.67
N THR A 182 0.81 -6.37 -13.00
CA THR A 182 0.86 -7.73 -13.54
C THR A 182 0.40 -8.79 -12.53
N PHE A 183 0.43 -8.49 -11.23
CA PHE A 183 -0.14 -9.36 -10.19
C PHE A 183 -1.65 -9.56 -10.32
N LEU A 184 -2.37 -8.65 -10.99
CA LEU A 184 -3.82 -8.79 -11.21
C LEU A 184 -4.17 -9.99 -12.09
N ARG A 185 -3.21 -10.54 -12.84
CA ARG A 185 -3.39 -11.75 -13.66
C ARG A 185 -3.83 -12.97 -12.83
N THR A 186 -3.38 -13.05 -11.57
CA THR A 186 -3.70 -14.19 -10.67
C THR A 186 -4.77 -13.85 -9.64
N LEU A 187 -5.27 -12.61 -9.64
CA LEU A 187 -6.21 -12.15 -8.63
C LEU A 187 -7.63 -12.68 -8.90
N PRO A 188 -8.32 -13.28 -7.92
CA PRO A 188 -9.68 -13.76 -8.11
C PRO A 188 -10.64 -12.65 -8.56
N VAL A 189 -11.56 -12.99 -9.47
CA VAL A 189 -12.56 -12.04 -10.02
C VAL A 189 -13.34 -11.29 -8.95
N ALA A 190 -13.66 -11.95 -7.82
CA ALA A 190 -14.32 -11.29 -6.70
C ALA A 190 -13.50 -10.14 -6.10
N GLN A 191 -12.17 -10.29 -6.03
CA GLN A 191 -11.25 -9.26 -5.55
C GLN A 191 -11.02 -8.16 -6.60
N ILE A 192 -11.04 -8.50 -7.89
CA ILE A 192 -11.06 -7.53 -8.99
C ILE A 192 -12.30 -6.63 -8.87
N ARG A 193 -13.50 -7.22 -8.74
CA ARG A 193 -14.76 -6.50 -8.53
C ARG A 193 -14.73 -5.62 -7.28
N ASN A 194 -14.15 -6.12 -6.19
CA ASN A 194 -14.02 -5.38 -4.95
C ASN A 194 -13.25 -4.06 -5.15
N GLY A 195 -12.10 -4.10 -5.81
CA GLY A 195 -11.34 -2.87 -6.10
C GLY A 195 -11.93 -2.01 -7.22
N PHE A 196 -12.71 -2.61 -8.14
CA PHE A 196 -13.45 -1.84 -9.15
C PHE A 196 -14.43 -0.86 -8.51
N ALA A 197 -15.05 -1.23 -7.38
CA ALA A 197 -15.95 -0.34 -6.64
C ALA A 197 -15.25 0.95 -6.16
N GLU A 198 -13.99 0.86 -5.74
CA GLU A 198 -13.21 2.03 -5.31
C GLU A 198 -12.84 2.96 -6.49
N LEU A 199 -12.64 2.39 -7.69
CA LEU A 199 -12.47 3.18 -8.90
C LEU A 199 -13.77 3.91 -9.31
N ILE A 200 -14.93 3.27 -9.17
CA ILE A 200 -16.23 3.93 -9.35
C ILE A 200 -16.38 5.08 -8.35
N LYS A 201 -16.04 4.86 -7.07
CA LYS A 201 -16.11 5.88 -6.02
C LYS A 201 -15.34 7.14 -6.41
N ILE A 202 -14.05 7.02 -6.71
CA ILE A 202 -13.21 8.19 -7.00
C ILE A 202 -13.63 8.88 -8.31
N SER A 203 -13.92 8.10 -9.36
CA SER A 203 -14.24 8.65 -10.68
C SER A 203 -15.61 9.34 -10.72
N SER A 204 -16.62 8.79 -10.04
CA SER A 204 -17.97 9.39 -9.97
C SER A 204 -17.99 10.77 -9.30
N CYS A 205 -17.03 11.07 -8.43
CA CYS A 205 -16.95 12.35 -7.72
C CYS A 205 -15.89 13.30 -8.29
N ALA A 206 -14.85 12.80 -8.98
CA ALA A 206 -13.68 13.60 -9.29
C ALA A 206 -13.11 13.44 -10.71
N ASP A 207 -13.52 12.42 -11.49
CA ASP A 207 -13.02 12.23 -12.86
C ASP A 207 -14.03 11.53 -13.79
N LYS A 208 -14.78 12.36 -14.53
CA LYS A 208 -15.76 11.87 -15.53
C LYS A 208 -15.11 11.04 -16.63
N THR A 209 -13.88 11.37 -17.06
CA THR A 209 -13.24 10.64 -18.17
C THR A 209 -12.90 9.21 -17.74
N THR A 210 -12.38 9.06 -16.52
CA THR A 210 -12.14 7.74 -15.93
C THR A 210 -13.44 6.98 -15.71
N PHE A 211 -14.51 7.65 -15.28
CA PHE A 211 -15.84 7.03 -15.13
C PHE A 211 -16.38 6.49 -16.45
N ASP A 212 -16.33 7.30 -17.53
CA ASP A 212 -16.81 6.89 -18.85
C ASP A 212 -16.01 5.68 -19.40
N LEU A 213 -14.70 5.60 -19.12
CA LEU A 213 -13.87 4.45 -19.49
C LEU A 213 -14.20 3.20 -18.66
N LEU A 214 -14.46 3.35 -17.36
CA LEU A 214 -14.90 2.24 -16.51
C LEU A 214 -16.23 1.66 -16.99
N ASP A 215 -17.18 2.53 -17.38
CA ASP A 215 -18.47 2.11 -17.93
C ASP A 215 -18.29 1.37 -19.27
N ALA A 216 -17.48 1.95 -20.18
CA ALA A 216 -17.24 1.37 -21.51
C ALA A 216 -16.54 0.00 -21.50
N TYR A 217 -15.62 -0.23 -20.55
CA TYR A 217 -14.81 -1.46 -20.49
C TYR A 217 -15.12 -2.35 -19.28
N CYS A 218 -16.25 -2.13 -18.59
CA CYS A 218 -16.54 -2.72 -17.28
C CYS A 218 -16.38 -4.25 -17.25
N GLU A 219 -17.08 -4.96 -18.14
CA GLU A 219 -17.09 -6.43 -18.15
C GLU A 219 -15.71 -7.00 -18.50
N ASP A 220 -15.03 -6.41 -19.48
CA ASP A 220 -13.71 -6.83 -19.93
C ASP A 220 -12.64 -6.61 -18.87
N LEU A 221 -12.63 -5.44 -18.20
CA LEU A 221 -11.70 -5.15 -17.10
C LEU A 221 -11.86 -6.16 -15.95
N ILE A 222 -13.11 -6.53 -15.63
CA ILE A 222 -13.39 -7.50 -14.58
C ILE A 222 -12.96 -8.92 -15.00
N ALA A 223 -13.30 -9.34 -16.21
CA ALA A 223 -13.06 -10.70 -16.70
C ALA A 223 -11.56 -10.98 -16.96
N THR A 224 -10.79 -9.96 -17.34
CA THR A 224 -9.38 -10.09 -17.75
C THR A 224 -8.39 -9.63 -16.68
N GLY A 225 -8.87 -9.26 -15.50
CA GLY A 225 -8.01 -8.71 -14.45
C GLY A 225 -7.30 -7.42 -14.88
N PHE A 226 -8.06 -6.44 -15.38
CA PHE A 226 -7.55 -5.18 -15.93
C PHE A 226 -6.63 -5.37 -17.16
N GLY A 227 -7.02 -6.25 -18.08
CA GLY A 227 -6.28 -6.54 -19.31
C GLY A 227 -4.95 -7.28 -19.06
N ARG A 228 -4.82 -7.98 -17.93
CA ARG A 228 -3.60 -8.72 -17.54
C ARG A 228 -3.66 -10.21 -17.78
N ALA A 229 -4.85 -10.74 -18.09
CA ALA A 229 -5.01 -12.11 -18.56
C ALA A 229 -4.34 -12.32 -19.93
N ASP A 230 -3.87 -13.54 -20.17
CA ASP A 230 -3.23 -13.90 -21.44
C ASP A 230 -4.20 -13.71 -22.62
N GLY A 231 -3.71 -13.11 -23.71
CA GLY A 231 -4.52 -12.83 -24.90
C GLY A 231 -5.44 -11.61 -24.79
N SER A 232 -5.35 -10.81 -23.71
CA SER A 232 -6.11 -9.57 -23.59
C SER A 232 -5.75 -8.56 -24.69
N PRO A 233 -6.73 -7.83 -25.25
CA PRO A 233 -6.47 -6.77 -26.23
C PRO A 233 -5.56 -5.66 -25.69
N ASP A 234 -4.68 -5.12 -26.54
CA ASP A 234 -3.72 -4.07 -26.16
C ASP A 234 -4.41 -2.73 -25.84
N ASP A 235 -5.51 -2.42 -26.52
CA ASP A 235 -6.35 -1.26 -26.23
C ASP A 235 -7.03 -1.35 -24.86
N LEU A 236 -7.50 -2.55 -24.46
CA LEU A 236 -8.01 -2.81 -23.12
C LEU A 236 -6.93 -2.60 -22.05
N LYS A 237 -5.70 -3.10 -22.29
CA LYS A 237 -4.56 -2.88 -21.38
C LYS A 237 -4.25 -1.39 -21.24
N LYS A 238 -4.23 -0.63 -22.34
CA LYS A 238 -4.03 0.82 -22.34
C LYS A 238 -5.15 1.57 -21.60
N ALA A 239 -6.40 1.16 -21.79
CA ALA A 239 -7.53 1.73 -21.08
C ALA A 239 -7.41 1.48 -19.57
N ALA A 240 -7.10 0.25 -19.16
CA ALA A 240 -6.85 -0.12 -17.77
C ALA A 240 -5.74 0.73 -17.13
N ASP A 241 -4.61 0.89 -17.82
CA ASP A 241 -3.47 1.67 -17.33
C ASP A 241 -3.83 3.14 -17.14
N ARG A 242 -4.60 3.70 -18.07
CA ARG A 242 -5.10 5.08 -17.97
C ARG A 242 -6.04 5.24 -16.78
N ILE A 243 -7.01 4.33 -16.63
CA ILE A 243 -7.98 4.33 -15.53
C ILE A 243 -7.25 4.28 -14.18
N CYS A 244 -6.34 3.32 -13.99
CA CYS A 244 -5.65 3.15 -12.72
C CYS A 244 -4.73 4.33 -12.40
N ARG A 245 -3.97 4.85 -13.39
CA ARG A 245 -3.11 6.02 -13.19
C ARG A 245 -3.91 7.27 -12.83
N ALA A 246 -5.03 7.51 -13.52
CA ALA A 246 -5.90 8.64 -13.23
C ALA A 246 -6.54 8.54 -11.85
N GLY A 247 -7.07 7.36 -11.49
CA GLY A 247 -7.64 7.09 -10.16
C GLY A 247 -6.63 7.34 -9.03
N ILE A 248 -5.41 6.81 -9.15
CA ILE A 248 -4.33 7.03 -8.18
C ILE A 248 -3.98 8.52 -8.07
N HIS A 249 -3.80 9.19 -9.20
CA HIS A 249 -3.44 10.60 -9.22
C HIS A 249 -4.52 11.48 -8.57
N GLU A 250 -5.78 11.21 -8.87
CA GLU A 250 -6.89 11.97 -8.29
C GLU A 250 -7.01 11.73 -6.78
N MET A 251 -6.84 10.48 -6.32
CA MET A 251 -6.78 10.19 -4.90
C MET A 251 -5.63 10.93 -4.20
N LEU A 252 -4.44 10.96 -4.80
CA LEU A 252 -3.29 11.71 -4.26
C LEU A 252 -3.56 13.20 -4.16
N LYS A 253 -4.19 13.83 -5.17
CA LYS A 253 -4.56 15.25 -5.11
C LYS A 253 -5.48 15.57 -3.94
N LEU A 254 -6.43 14.67 -3.66
CA LEU A 254 -7.42 14.87 -2.61
C LEU A 254 -6.85 14.61 -1.20
N GLU A 255 -5.99 13.61 -1.04
CA GLU A 255 -5.46 13.23 0.29
C GLU A 255 -4.18 13.97 0.69
N THR A 256 -3.29 14.33 -0.26
CA THR A 256 -1.99 14.97 0.04
C THR A 256 -2.11 16.28 0.84
N PRO A 257 -3.10 17.16 0.59
CA PRO A 257 -3.30 18.37 1.41
C PRO A 257 -3.81 18.08 2.83
N ASN A 258 -4.20 16.84 3.13
CA ASN A 258 -4.91 16.47 4.36
C ASN A 258 -4.45 15.09 4.90
N LEU A 259 -3.16 14.80 4.84
CA LEU A 259 -2.58 13.48 5.17
C LEU A 259 -2.89 12.95 6.58
N HIS A 260 -3.22 13.83 7.54
CA HIS A 260 -3.60 13.48 8.90
C HIS A 260 -5.10 13.63 9.18
N GLU A 261 -5.91 13.87 8.14
CA GLU A 261 -7.36 14.06 8.23
C GLU A 261 -7.78 15.16 9.22
N ILE A 262 -7.03 16.27 9.27
CA ILE A 262 -7.39 17.43 10.10
C ILE A 262 -8.70 18.05 9.59
N MET A 263 -8.91 18.07 8.28
CA MET A 263 -10.18 18.43 7.66
C MET A 263 -11.06 17.18 7.48
N LEU A 264 -12.31 17.23 7.94
CA LEU A 264 -13.23 16.07 7.91
C LEU A 264 -14.12 16.03 6.67
N ASP A 265 -14.21 17.11 5.91
CA ASP A 265 -14.93 17.15 4.62
C ASP A 265 -14.11 16.45 3.54
N ARG A 266 -14.30 15.14 3.43
CA ARG A 266 -13.45 14.26 2.62
C ARG A 266 -14.23 13.68 1.45
N ILE A 267 -13.91 14.12 0.23
CA ILE A 267 -14.54 13.63 -1.01
C ILE A 267 -14.41 12.11 -1.12
N ILE A 268 -13.23 11.56 -0.82
CA ILE A 268 -12.98 10.12 -0.93
C ILE A 268 -13.70 9.28 0.14
N ALA A 269 -14.36 9.91 1.13
CA ALA A 269 -15.22 9.22 2.08
C ALA A 269 -16.61 8.90 1.48
N TYR A 270 -16.88 9.26 0.23
CA TYR A 270 -18.04 8.76 -0.51
C TYR A 270 -18.08 7.23 -0.47
N GLY A 271 -19.28 6.66 -0.25
CA GLY A 271 -19.47 5.23 -0.04
C GLY A 271 -19.05 4.68 1.33
N HIS A 272 -18.44 5.50 2.21
CA HIS A 272 -17.88 5.06 3.50
C HIS A 272 -18.63 5.55 4.75
N THR A 273 -19.77 6.23 4.59
CA THR A 273 -20.60 6.67 5.72
C THR A 273 -21.29 5.50 6.45
N TRP A 274 -21.81 4.53 5.69
CA TRP A 274 -22.55 3.38 6.23
C TRP A 274 -21.89 2.02 5.97
N SER A 275 -21.00 1.89 4.97
CA SER A 275 -20.34 0.61 4.68
C SER A 275 -19.51 0.00 5.83
N PRO A 276 -18.92 0.78 6.76
CA PRO A 276 -18.19 0.19 7.88
C PRO A 276 -19.09 -0.56 8.89
N SER A 277 -20.39 -0.28 8.95
CA SER A 277 -21.32 -0.92 9.90
C SER A 277 -22.00 -2.18 9.37
N THR A 278 -21.84 -2.50 8.08
CA THR A 278 -22.51 -3.62 7.40
C THR A 278 -21.60 -4.81 7.08
N SER A 279 -20.35 -4.79 7.55
CA SER A 279 -19.29 -5.69 7.10
C SER A 279 -18.43 -6.28 8.21
#